data_AF-A0A238JY40-F1
#
_entry.id   AF-A0A238JY40-F1
#
_cell.length_a   1.000
_cell.length_b   1.000
_cell.length_c   1.000
_cell.angle_alpha   90.00
_cell.angle_beta   90.00
_cell.angle_gamma   90.00
#
_symmetry.space_group_name_H-M   'P 1'
#
loop_
_entity.id
_entity.type
_entity.pdbx_description
1 polymer ?
#
loop_
_entity_poly.entity_id
_entity_poly.type
_entity_poly.pdbx_seq_one_letter_code
_entity_poly.pdbx_strand_id
1 'polypeptide(L)'
;MRFSLRNQILRDAKILARRLTEMSDLVFAADAETMMAIAPEIQVRMLESLARFEIEAFERMRAVAAPRSPEAAAQDLRREEALQTTLRQAIYLGDRQVAQRPLHHVAAHLGLELDERDEDWSALAYEATKVLLDKSQERSRRQQGIYEQPTLFFRRAVRTAGITPREDRTAPAEITVAPAAFASDAVIDAPVAPAPASFATDDRADAPKASAAAEAPTVSDQPQDDAAEEEPSAAVLSLRNSTSLSQAIVPAGFDLPHGYDEETWQKARVAARPPCILVDRKLLSEESRAALDKQRGITVTESIELYFELLSWGYRAPFNKHQKRKGIPEKLKTASVEERLCEDHKSKRRLALAFWPAVLGDEPVDEIHVDEVNDALEYFRRLPTNHSKSEKDREKYTVMELIEKADAAQVQLERDIAAAKASGASSEEIDKKRLDGEKARITVTTYIKHGRVLRGVGEMLMDMQLIDQNPFSICTWSNDDEKDLKSTEGQRKREAWDDRVYDLWGSPIFQEPLEDIGDPLFWAPLIARHQGMRMEEILQLGPEDFGTDKGIP
;
A
#
# COMPACT_ATOMS: atom_id res chain seq x y z
N MET A 1 -25.00 -40.09 -14.82
CA MET A 1 -26.21 -40.90 -14.58
C MET A 1 -27.45 -40.07 -14.90
N ARG A 2 -28.59 -40.67 -15.31
CA ARG A 2 -29.87 -39.94 -15.47
C ARG A 2 -30.81 -40.32 -14.32
N PHE A 3 -31.12 -39.38 -13.43
CA PHE A 3 -32.10 -39.55 -12.36
C PHE A 3 -33.46 -38.94 -12.75
N SER A 4 -34.57 -39.61 -12.43
CA SER A 4 -35.92 -39.11 -12.71
C SER A 4 -36.36 -38.12 -11.62
N LEU A 5 -36.70 -36.90 -12.01
CA LEU A 5 -37.12 -35.82 -11.10
C LEU A 5 -38.64 -35.81 -10.80
N ARG A 6 -39.40 -36.82 -11.25
CA ARG A 6 -40.84 -36.91 -10.98
C ARG A 6 -41.10 -37.50 -9.59
N ASN A 7 -41.10 -36.65 -8.57
CA ASN A 7 -41.63 -36.97 -7.24
C ASN A 7 -42.72 -35.96 -6.85
N GLN A 8 -43.90 -36.43 -6.44
CA GLN A 8 -45.06 -35.57 -6.17
C GLN A 8 -44.97 -34.84 -4.81
N ILE A 9 -43.98 -35.18 -3.99
CA ILE A 9 -43.77 -34.60 -2.67
C ILE A 9 -42.65 -33.54 -2.74
N LEU A 10 -43.02 -32.27 -2.70
CA LEU A 10 -42.10 -31.12 -2.82
C LEU A 10 -40.95 -31.14 -1.80
N ARG A 11 -41.18 -31.69 -0.60
CA ARG A 11 -40.17 -31.82 0.45
C ARG A 11 -39.03 -32.74 0.04
N ASP A 12 -39.36 -33.88 -0.58
CA ASP A 12 -38.38 -34.88 -0.99
C ASP A 12 -37.64 -34.43 -2.26
N ALA A 13 -38.35 -33.74 -3.17
CA ALA A 13 -37.73 -33.08 -4.32
C ALA A 13 -36.70 -32.02 -3.88
N LYS A 14 -36.98 -31.24 -2.82
CA LYS A 14 -36.02 -30.26 -2.26
C LYS A 14 -34.80 -30.93 -1.63
N ILE A 15 -34.97 -32.07 -0.94
CA ILE A 15 -33.86 -32.84 -0.35
C ILE A 15 -33.00 -33.48 -1.45
N LEU A 16 -33.61 -34.02 -2.50
CA LEU A 16 -32.91 -34.58 -3.66
C LEU A 16 -32.14 -33.51 -4.46
N ALA A 17 -32.76 -32.36 -4.71
CA ALA A 17 -32.09 -31.23 -5.38
C ALA A 17 -30.87 -30.76 -4.58
N ARG A 18 -31.01 -30.58 -3.25
CA ARG A 18 -29.91 -30.18 -2.37
C ARG A 18 -28.77 -31.20 -2.38
N ARG A 19 -29.06 -32.50 -2.33
CA ARG A 19 -28.03 -33.55 -2.41
C ARG A 19 -27.34 -33.63 -3.78
N LEU A 20 -28.07 -33.32 -4.86
CA LEU A 20 -27.48 -33.21 -6.20
C LEU A 20 -26.57 -31.98 -6.33
N THR A 21 -26.93 -30.85 -5.69
CA THR A 21 -26.02 -29.70 -5.55
C THR A 21 -24.79 -30.07 -4.73
N GLU A 22 -24.96 -30.62 -3.52
CA GLU A 22 -23.84 -31.05 -2.67
C GLU A 22 -22.92 -32.08 -3.37
N MET A 23 -23.47 -33.00 -4.18
CA MET A 23 -22.67 -33.91 -5.02
C MET A 23 -22.00 -33.21 -6.21
N SER A 24 -22.64 -32.22 -6.82
CA SER A 24 -22.04 -31.42 -7.91
C SER A 24 -20.89 -30.58 -7.38
N ASP A 25 -21.07 -29.95 -6.22
CA ASP A 25 -20.06 -29.14 -5.55
C ASP A 25 -18.87 -30.01 -5.10
N LEU A 26 -19.12 -31.23 -4.60
CA LEU A 26 -18.06 -32.19 -4.28
C LEU A 26 -17.33 -32.71 -5.53
N VAL A 27 -18.01 -32.86 -6.66
CA VAL A 27 -17.36 -33.23 -7.93
C VAL A 27 -16.55 -32.07 -8.48
N PHE A 28 -17.05 -30.83 -8.43
CA PHE A 28 -16.29 -29.63 -8.81
C PHE A 28 -15.10 -29.37 -7.88
N ALA A 29 -15.25 -29.58 -6.57
CA ALA A 29 -14.15 -29.51 -5.61
C ALA A 29 -13.11 -30.60 -5.90
N ALA A 30 -13.53 -31.84 -6.17
CA ALA A 30 -12.60 -32.91 -6.55
C ALA A 30 -11.90 -32.63 -7.90
N ASP A 31 -12.58 -32.04 -8.88
CA ASP A 31 -12.00 -31.65 -10.17
C ASP A 31 -10.95 -30.53 -9.97
N ALA A 32 -11.27 -29.54 -9.14
CA ALA A 32 -10.37 -28.45 -8.75
C ALA A 32 -9.21 -28.88 -7.82
N GLU A 33 -9.38 -29.93 -7.02
CA GLU A 33 -8.32 -30.51 -6.19
C GLU A 33 -7.45 -31.52 -6.96
N THR A 34 -7.91 -32.02 -8.11
CA THR A 34 -7.15 -32.94 -8.98
C THR A 34 -6.37 -32.22 -10.09
N MET A 35 -6.65 -30.94 -10.34
CA MET A 35 -5.89 -30.06 -11.23
C MET A 35 -5.37 -28.84 -10.45
N MET A 36 -4.08 -28.83 -10.10
CA MET A 36 -3.44 -27.73 -9.36
C MET A 36 -3.14 -26.51 -10.24
N ALA A 37 -4.19 -25.87 -10.76
CA ALA A 37 -4.07 -24.57 -11.42
C ALA A 37 -3.39 -23.56 -10.50
N ILE A 38 -2.36 -22.87 -11.00
CA ILE A 38 -1.62 -21.87 -10.21
C ILE A 38 -2.50 -20.64 -10.12
N ALA A 39 -3.18 -20.46 -8.97
CA ALA A 39 -4.12 -19.35 -8.77
C ALA A 39 -3.51 -17.99 -9.20
N PRO A 40 -4.25 -17.12 -9.92
CA PRO A 40 -3.71 -15.87 -10.48
C PRO A 40 -3.00 -14.98 -9.45
N GLU A 41 -3.48 -14.95 -8.22
CA GLU A 41 -2.90 -14.20 -7.10
C GLU A 41 -1.52 -14.75 -6.70
N ILE A 42 -1.32 -16.07 -6.80
CA ILE A 42 -0.02 -16.73 -6.58
C ILE A 42 0.92 -16.36 -7.74
N GLN A 43 0.44 -16.35 -8.99
CA GLN A 43 1.24 -15.93 -10.15
C GLN A 43 1.75 -14.49 -9.98
N VAL A 44 0.87 -13.54 -9.63
CA VAL A 44 1.25 -12.14 -9.37
C VAL A 44 2.30 -12.05 -8.26
N ARG A 45 2.04 -12.68 -7.09
CA ARG A 45 2.96 -12.67 -5.95
C ARG A 45 4.34 -13.25 -6.30
N MET A 46 4.39 -14.28 -7.15
CA MET A 46 5.64 -14.85 -7.65
C MET A 46 6.41 -13.88 -8.55
N LEU A 47 5.73 -13.21 -9.48
CA LEU A 47 6.35 -12.25 -10.39
C LEU A 47 6.88 -10.99 -9.66
N GLU A 48 6.12 -10.46 -8.71
CA GLU A 48 6.56 -9.36 -7.83
C GLU A 48 7.76 -9.75 -6.98
N SER A 49 7.73 -10.95 -6.38
CA SER A 49 8.85 -11.48 -5.59
C SER A 49 10.10 -11.67 -6.45
N LEU A 50 9.95 -12.17 -7.68
CA LEU A 50 11.04 -12.32 -8.65
C LEU A 50 11.68 -10.96 -8.97
N ALA A 51 10.88 -9.92 -9.24
CA ALA A 51 11.39 -8.58 -9.51
C ALA A 51 12.14 -8.01 -8.28
N ARG A 52 11.50 -8.03 -7.10
CA ARG A 52 12.05 -7.45 -5.87
C ARG A 52 13.36 -8.09 -5.44
N PHE A 53 13.39 -9.42 -5.29
CA PHE A 53 14.58 -10.12 -4.77
C PHE A 53 15.81 -9.89 -5.67
N GLU A 54 15.59 -9.84 -6.99
CA GLU A 54 16.66 -9.66 -7.97
C GLU A 54 17.16 -8.22 -8.09
N ILE A 55 16.31 -7.22 -7.89
CA ILE A 55 16.73 -5.81 -7.80
C ILE A 55 17.49 -5.58 -6.48
N GLU A 56 16.97 -6.06 -5.36
CA GLU A 56 17.65 -5.96 -4.07
C GLU A 56 18.99 -6.68 -4.02
N ALA A 57 19.09 -7.89 -4.59
CA ALA A 57 20.34 -8.63 -4.66
C ALA A 57 21.38 -7.87 -5.49
N PHE A 58 20.95 -7.26 -6.61
CA PHE A 58 21.82 -6.46 -7.46
C PHE A 58 22.34 -5.21 -6.74
N GLU A 59 21.48 -4.42 -6.10
CA GLU A 59 21.92 -3.25 -5.33
C GLU A 59 22.81 -3.63 -4.15
N ARG A 60 22.50 -4.72 -3.43
CA ARG A 60 23.34 -5.21 -2.32
C ARG A 60 24.73 -5.63 -2.81
N MET A 61 24.82 -6.37 -3.92
CA MET A 61 26.12 -6.72 -4.51
C MET A 61 26.90 -5.47 -4.92
N ARG A 62 26.24 -4.50 -5.56
CA ARG A 62 26.86 -3.24 -6.00
C ARG A 62 27.33 -2.37 -4.84
N ALA A 63 26.55 -2.27 -3.77
CA ALA A 63 26.88 -1.45 -2.59
C ALA A 63 28.08 -1.96 -1.79
N VAL A 64 28.40 -3.26 -1.90
CA VAL A 64 29.53 -3.91 -1.20
C VAL A 64 30.71 -4.19 -2.15
N ALA A 65 30.54 -4.05 -3.47
CA ALA A 65 31.60 -4.24 -4.45
C ALA A 65 32.70 -3.17 -4.35
N ALA A 66 33.94 -3.58 -4.64
CA ALA A 66 35.06 -2.66 -4.78
C ALA A 66 34.87 -1.72 -5.99
N PRO A 67 35.51 -0.53 -6.00
CA PRO A 67 35.47 0.37 -7.15
C PRO A 67 35.89 -0.32 -8.46
N ARG A 68 35.05 -0.22 -9.49
CA ARG A 68 35.28 -0.83 -10.81
C ARG A 68 35.98 0.13 -11.78
N SER A 69 36.81 -0.39 -12.67
CA SER A 69 37.38 0.40 -13.76
C SER A 69 36.31 0.79 -14.80
N PRO A 70 36.52 1.86 -15.60
CA PRO A 70 35.61 2.22 -16.69
C PRO A 70 35.42 1.08 -17.70
N GLU A 71 36.47 0.30 -17.97
CA GLU A 71 36.45 -0.85 -18.87
C GLU A 71 35.56 -1.97 -18.33
N ALA A 72 35.64 -2.28 -17.03
CA ALA A 72 34.78 -3.25 -16.36
C ALA A 72 33.30 -2.78 -16.39
N ALA A 73 33.06 -1.50 -16.10
CA ALA A 73 31.72 -0.91 -16.19
C ALA A 73 31.12 -1.01 -17.61
N ALA A 74 31.92 -0.72 -18.63
CA ALA A 74 31.51 -0.86 -20.03
C ALA A 74 31.35 -2.33 -20.46
N GLN A 75 32.01 -3.28 -19.81
CA GLN A 75 31.80 -4.71 -20.05
C GLN A 75 30.49 -5.20 -19.39
N ASP A 76 30.17 -4.73 -18.20
CA ASP A 76 28.91 -5.06 -17.51
C ASP A 76 27.68 -4.54 -18.25
N LEU A 77 27.74 -3.32 -18.80
CA LEU A 77 26.67 -2.79 -19.66
C LEU A 77 26.46 -3.65 -20.91
N ARG A 78 27.55 -4.04 -21.60
CA ARG A 78 27.49 -4.96 -22.76
C ARG A 78 26.94 -6.35 -22.41
N ARG A 79 27.17 -6.83 -21.17
CA ARG A 79 26.56 -8.09 -20.68
C ARG A 79 25.05 -7.94 -20.49
N GLU A 80 24.58 -6.84 -19.90
CA GLU A 80 23.14 -6.57 -19.76
C GLU A 80 22.47 -6.35 -21.13
N GLU A 81 23.10 -5.66 -22.08
CA GLU A 81 22.58 -5.50 -23.46
C GLU A 81 22.43 -6.85 -24.18
N ALA A 82 23.41 -7.75 -24.04
CA ALA A 82 23.34 -9.12 -24.56
C ALA A 82 22.23 -9.93 -23.87
N LEU A 83 22.04 -9.76 -22.56
CA LEU A 83 20.95 -10.39 -21.81
C LEU A 83 19.58 -9.90 -22.27
N GLN A 84 19.39 -8.58 -22.43
CA GLN A 84 18.15 -8.01 -22.97
C GLN A 84 17.86 -8.50 -24.39
N THR A 85 18.89 -8.62 -25.24
CA THR A 85 18.76 -9.17 -26.60
C THR A 85 18.29 -10.62 -26.56
N THR A 86 18.89 -11.43 -25.68
CA THR A 86 18.50 -12.83 -25.46
C THR A 86 17.06 -12.94 -24.95
N LEU A 87 16.65 -12.09 -24.00
CA LEU A 87 15.28 -12.08 -23.46
C LEU A 87 14.24 -11.62 -24.49
N ARG A 88 14.54 -10.58 -25.29
CA ARG A 88 13.68 -10.17 -26.42
C ARG A 88 13.53 -11.28 -27.45
N GLN A 89 14.61 -12.00 -27.76
CA GLN A 89 14.57 -13.17 -28.65
C GLN A 89 13.75 -14.32 -28.04
N ALA A 90 13.87 -14.58 -26.73
CA ALA A 90 13.09 -15.60 -26.04
C ALA A 90 11.59 -15.29 -26.08
N ILE A 91 11.19 -14.04 -25.79
CA ILE A 91 9.80 -13.57 -25.94
C ILE A 91 9.31 -13.74 -27.38
N TYR A 92 10.10 -13.34 -28.38
CA TYR A 92 9.75 -13.45 -29.80
C TYR A 92 9.57 -14.90 -30.28
N LEU A 93 10.41 -15.82 -29.80
CA LEU A 93 10.36 -17.24 -30.16
C LEU A 93 9.42 -18.06 -29.25
N GLY A 94 8.86 -17.47 -28.19
CA GLY A 94 8.09 -18.18 -27.18
C GLY A 94 8.92 -19.17 -26.35
N ASP A 95 10.23 -18.94 -26.22
CA ASP A 95 11.12 -19.74 -25.38
C ASP A 95 10.89 -19.40 -23.90
N ARG A 96 10.47 -20.42 -23.15
CA ARG A 96 10.12 -20.33 -21.73
C ARG A 96 11.23 -20.83 -20.81
N GLN A 97 12.28 -21.48 -21.35
CA GLN A 97 13.35 -22.07 -20.54
C GLN A 97 14.16 -21.01 -19.79
N VAL A 98 14.26 -19.79 -20.34
CA VAL A 98 14.99 -18.67 -19.73
C VAL A 98 14.41 -18.26 -18.37
N ALA A 99 13.11 -18.43 -18.14
CA ALA A 99 12.44 -18.13 -16.87
C ALA A 99 12.38 -19.30 -15.88
N GLN A 100 12.68 -20.54 -16.33
CA GLN A 100 12.56 -21.76 -15.52
C GLN A 100 13.33 -21.67 -14.20
N ARG A 101 14.64 -21.44 -14.26
CA ARG A 101 15.51 -21.41 -13.07
C ARG A 101 15.18 -20.25 -12.10
N PRO A 102 14.93 -19.01 -12.57
CA PRO A 102 14.47 -17.93 -11.68
C PRO A 102 13.14 -18.23 -10.99
N LEU A 103 12.15 -18.79 -11.69
CA LEU A 103 10.85 -19.12 -11.11
C LEU A 103 10.94 -20.23 -10.05
N HIS A 104 11.69 -21.30 -10.30
CA HIS A 104 11.95 -22.34 -9.29
C HIS A 104 12.64 -21.80 -8.04
N HIS A 105 13.57 -20.86 -8.19
CA HIS A 105 14.22 -20.22 -7.05
C HIS A 105 13.22 -19.43 -6.17
N VAL A 106 12.30 -18.71 -6.80
CA VAL A 106 11.25 -17.94 -6.09
C VAL A 106 10.20 -18.86 -5.48
N ALA A 107 9.76 -19.91 -6.20
CA ALA A 107 8.82 -20.90 -5.68
C ALA A 107 9.36 -21.61 -4.43
N ALA A 108 10.61 -22.05 -4.46
CA ALA A 108 11.28 -22.64 -3.30
C ALA A 108 11.35 -21.68 -2.10
N HIS A 109 11.53 -20.37 -2.32
CA HIS A 109 11.52 -19.38 -1.26
C HIS A 109 10.12 -19.10 -0.70
N LEU A 110 9.08 -19.29 -1.50
CA LEU A 110 7.67 -19.13 -1.12
C LEU A 110 7.02 -20.43 -0.60
N GLY A 111 7.76 -21.55 -0.56
CA GLY A 111 7.25 -22.86 -0.14
C GLY A 111 6.28 -23.50 -1.13
N LEU A 112 6.43 -23.19 -2.43
CA LEU A 112 5.58 -23.68 -3.51
C LEU A 112 6.32 -24.72 -4.36
N GLU A 113 5.61 -25.78 -4.78
CA GLU A 113 6.08 -26.69 -5.82
C GLU A 113 5.47 -26.26 -7.17
N LEU A 114 6.26 -26.36 -8.24
CA LEU A 114 5.85 -26.02 -9.61
C LEU A 114 5.90 -27.29 -10.47
N ASP A 115 4.77 -27.69 -11.06
CA ASP A 115 4.78 -28.68 -12.14
C ASP A 115 4.94 -27.97 -13.49
N GLU A 116 6.04 -28.26 -14.18
CA GLU A 116 6.33 -27.71 -15.51
C GLU A 116 5.45 -28.30 -16.62
N ARG A 117 4.64 -29.32 -16.30
CA ARG A 117 3.69 -29.96 -17.22
C ARG A 117 2.34 -29.25 -17.27
N ASP A 118 2.10 -28.30 -16.38
CA ASP A 118 0.87 -27.51 -16.34
C ASP A 118 0.79 -26.52 -17.51
N GLU A 119 -0.42 -26.21 -17.97
CA GLU A 119 -0.65 -25.15 -18.95
C GLU A 119 -0.39 -23.76 -18.33
N ASP A 120 -0.70 -23.58 -17.04
CA ASP A 120 -0.44 -22.34 -16.29
C ASP A 120 1.05 -22.02 -16.16
N TRP A 121 1.90 -23.05 -16.06
CA TRP A 121 3.36 -22.87 -16.09
C TRP A 121 3.82 -22.17 -17.37
N SER A 122 3.19 -22.51 -18.50
CA SER A 122 3.54 -21.91 -19.79
C SER A 122 3.16 -20.44 -19.91
N ALA A 123 2.15 -19.98 -19.16
CA ALA A 123 1.79 -18.57 -19.03
C ALA A 123 2.71 -17.85 -18.04
N LEU A 124 2.91 -18.43 -16.84
CA LEU A 124 3.77 -17.87 -15.79
C LEU A 124 5.22 -17.66 -16.28
N ALA A 125 5.80 -18.63 -16.99
CA ALA A 125 7.14 -18.52 -17.56
C ALA A 125 7.25 -17.45 -18.65
N TYR A 126 6.18 -17.19 -19.42
CA TYR A 126 6.16 -16.13 -20.42
C TYR A 126 6.12 -14.74 -19.75
N GLU A 127 5.25 -14.53 -18.77
CA GLU A 127 5.21 -13.27 -18.02
C GLU A 127 6.50 -13.02 -17.22
N ALA A 128 7.08 -14.06 -16.60
CA ALA A 128 8.37 -13.97 -15.93
C ALA A 128 9.51 -13.56 -16.89
N THR A 129 9.46 -13.98 -18.16
CA THR A 129 10.46 -13.56 -19.16
C THR A 129 10.37 -12.07 -19.46
N LYS A 130 9.16 -11.47 -19.45
CA LYS A 130 8.98 -10.00 -19.53
C LYS A 130 9.55 -9.31 -18.29
N VAL A 131 9.20 -9.77 -17.09
CA VAL A 131 9.70 -9.21 -15.83
C VAL A 131 11.24 -9.25 -15.76
N LEU A 132 11.86 -10.33 -16.26
CA LEU A 132 13.32 -10.43 -16.37
C LEU A 132 13.93 -9.42 -17.37
N LEU A 133 13.23 -9.10 -18.45
CA LEU A 133 13.64 -8.09 -19.43
C LEU A 133 13.56 -6.67 -18.82
N ASP A 134 12.46 -6.33 -18.16
CA ASP A 134 12.24 -5.02 -17.53
C ASP A 134 13.27 -4.80 -16.40
N LYS A 135 13.52 -5.82 -15.59
CA LYS A 135 14.62 -5.87 -14.60
C LYS A 135 15.99 -5.61 -15.21
N SER A 136 16.32 -6.19 -16.38
CA SER A 136 17.63 -5.98 -17.01
C SER A 136 17.77 -4.58 -17.62
N GLN A 137 16.66 -3.99 -18.10
CA GLN A 137 16.61 -2.57 -18.45
C GLN A 137 16.87 -1.69 -17.22
N GLU A 138 16.21 -1.98 -16.09
CA GLU A 138 16.39 -1.26 -14.84
C GLU A 138 17.83 -1.35 -14.31
N ARG A 139 18.43 -2.55 -14.34
CA ARG A 139 19.86 -2.73 -14.02
C ARG A 139 20.75 -1.86 -14.90
N SER A 140 20.50 -1.82 -16.21
CA SER A 140 21.29 -0.98 -17.13
C SER A 140 21.16 0.52 -16.83
N ARG A 141 19.95 1.03 -16.53
CA ARG A 141 19.73 2.43 -16.09
C ARG A 141 20.55 2.74 -14.84
N ARG A 142 20.40 1.93 -13.80
CA ARG A 142 21.07 2.15 -12.51
C ARG A 142 22.58 2.01 -12.58
N GLN A 143 23.11 1.10 -13.41
CA GLN A 143 24.56 0.98 -13.66
C GLN A 143 25.19 2.28 -14.19
N GLN A 144 24.42 3.09 -14.93
CA GLN A 144 24.82 4.39 -15.45
C GLN A 144 24.60 5.54 -14.44
N GLY A 145 24.06 5.23 -13.26
CA GLY A 145 23.70 6.24 -12.25
C GLY A 145 22.38 6.95 -12.54
N ILE A 146 21.60 6.46 -13.51
CA ILE A 146 20.28 6.98 -13.83
C ILE A 146 19.27 6.31 -12.89
N TYR A 147 18.67 7.12 -12.02
CA TYR A 147 17.61 6.70 -11.10
C TYR A 147 16.36 7.53 -11.41
N GLU A 148 15.23 6.86 -11.56
CA GLU A 148 13.93 7.49 -11.89
C GLU A 148 13.43 8.39 -10.76
N GLN A 149 13.69 8.00 -9.51
CA GLN A 149 13.38 8.79 -8.33
C GLN A 149 14.65 9.21 -7.57
N PRO A 150 14.68 10.41 -6.94
CA PRO A 150 15.80 10.80 -6.08
C PRO A 150 15.98 9.85 -4.89
N THR A 151 17.19 9.76 -4.35
CA THR A 151 17.46 8.88 -3.18
C THR A 151 16.63 9.30 -1.97
N LEU A 152 16.25 8.34 -1.12
CA LEU A 152 15.47 8.62 0.10
C LEU A 152 16.14 9.65 1.01
N PHE A 153 17.48 9.64 1.08
CA PHE A 153 18.27 10.60 1.84
C PHE A 153 18.21 12.01 1.24
N PHE A 154 18.26 12.13 -0.10
CA PHE A 154 18.12 13.42 -0.78
C PHE A 154 16.70 13.98 -0.61
N ARG A 155 15.66 13.16 -0.80
CA ARG A 155 14.26 13.55 -0.54
C ARG A 155 14.07 14.09 0.89
N ARG A 156 14.61 13.38 1.89
CA ARG A 156 14.57 13.82 3.31
C ARG A 156 15.32 15.13 3.55
N ALA A 157 16.51 15.29 2.98
CA ALA A 157 17.32 16.50 3.12
C ALA A 157 16.64 17.74 2.51
N VAL A 158 16.09 17.61 1.29
CA VAL A 158 15.31 18.68 0.63
C VAL A 158 14.05 19.02 1.43
N ARG A 159 13.31 18.02 1.93
CA ARG A 159 12.13 18.21 2.79
C ARG A 159 12.46 18.92 4.11
N THR A 160 13.68 18.74 4.65
CA THR A 160 14.14 19.48 5.85
C THR A 160 14.52 20.93 5.53
N ALA A 161 15.10 21.20 4.36
CA ALA A 161 15.46 22.55 3.93
C ALA A 161 14.25 23.42 3.53
N GLY A 162 13.12 22.81 3.17
CA GLY A 162 11.87 23.50 2.82
C GLY A 162 11.10 24.12 3.99
N ILE A 163 11.51 23.85 5.24
CA ILE A 163 10.88 24.45 6.43
C ILE A 163 11.44 25.86 6.64
N THR A 164 10.67 26.88 6.25
CA THR A 164 10.97 28.26 6.63
C THR A 164 11.00 28.38 8.16
N PRO A 165 12.11 28.85 8.77
CA PRO A 165 12.14 29.05 10.21
C PRO A 165 11.13 30.12 10.60
N ARG A 166 10.13 29.73 11.39
CA ARG A 166 9.22 30.66 12.04
C ARG A 166 10.06 31.54 12.98
N GLU A 167 10.00 32.86 12.80
CA GLU A 167 10.73 33.80 13.65
C GLU A 167 10.29 33.65 15.11
N ASP A 168 11.09 32.93 15.92
CA ASP A 168 11.00 32.98 17.37
C ASP A 168 12.33 33.47 17.93
N ARG A 169 12.25 34.52 18.75
CA ARG A 169 13.42 35.28 19.20
C ARG A 169 14.16 34.55 20.31
N THR A 170 15.26 33.89 19.97
CA THR A 170 16.49 33.88 20.77
C THR A 170 17.67 33.52 19.88
N ALA A 171 18.69 34.37 19.82
CA ALA A 171 19.82 34.18 18.91
C ALA A 171 20.80 33.11 19.44
N PRO A 172 21.07 32.03 18.68
CA PRO A 172 22.28 31.24 18.83
C PRO A 172 23.43 31.87 18.03
N ALA A 173 24.67 31.65 18.46
CA ALA A 173 25.84 32.16 17.75
C ALA A 173 26.00 31.48 16.38
N GLU A 174 26.32 32.27 15.35
CA GLU A 174 26.57 31.77 14.00
C GLU A 174 27.82 30.87 13.96
N ILE A 175 27.62 29.57 13.71
CA ILE A 175 28.70 28.69 13.29
C ILE A 175 28.72 28.69 11.77
N THR A 176 29.66 29.44 11.19
CA THR A 176 29.85 29.52 9.73
C THR A 176 30.45 28.21 9.22
N VAL A 177 29.60 27.25 8.83
CA VAL A 177 30.05 26.05 8.12
C VAL A 177 30.35 26.46 6.68
N ALA A 178 31.60 26.30 6.25
CA ALA A 178 32.00 26.58 4.88
C ALA A 178 31.27 25.63 3.90
N PRO A 179 30.87 26.11 2.70
CA PRO A 179 30.29 25.23 1.69
C PRO A 179 31.28 24.13 1.32
N ALA A 180 30.78 22.93 1.06
CA ALA A 180 31.60 21.79 0.67
C ALA A 180 32.31 22.10 -0.67
N ALA A 181 33.57 22.51 -0.59
CA ALA A 181 34.44 22.59 -1.74
C ALA A 181 34.60 21.18 -2.30
N PHE A 182 34.04 20.92 -3.48
CA PHE A 182 34.33 19.70 -4.21
C PHE A 182 35.84 19.66 -4.45
N ALA A 183 36.52 18.73 -3.78
CA ALA A 183 37.94 18.53 -3.92
C ALA A 183 38.25 18.02 -5.32
N SER A 184 38.48 18.94 -6.25
CA SER A 184 39.13 18.68 -7.53
C SER A 184 40.62 18.43 -7.30
N ASP A 185 40.93 17.41 -6.49
CA ASP A 185 42.30 16.89 -6.38
C ASP A 185 42.67 16.30 -7.75
N ALA A 186 43.55 16.99 -8.46
CA ALA A 186 45.00 16.80 -8.32
C ALA A 186 45.39 15.42 -8.86
N VAL A 187 45.81 15.43 -10.12
CA VAL A 187 46.42 14.29 -10.80
C VAL A 187 47.71 13.92 -10.07
N ILE A 188 47.62 12.94 -9.17
CA ILE A 188 48.79 12.27 -8.60
C ILE A 188 49.19 11.16 -9.57
N ASP A 189 50.07 11.52 -10.48
CA ASP A 189 50.75 10.57 -11.36
C ASP A 189 51.72 9.72 -10.51
N ALA A 190 51.44 8.41 -10.41
CA ALA A 190 52.33 7.45 -9.76
C ALA A 190 52.29 6.11 -10.53
N PRO A 191 53.44 5.47 -10.80
CA PRO A 191 53.57 4.55 -11.92
C PRO A 191 53.05 3.13 -11.64
N VAL A 192 52.53 2.52 -12.71
CA VAL A 192 52.13 1.10 -12.76
C VAL A 192 53.35 0.18 -12.58
N ALA A 193 53.22 -0.81 -11.70
CA ALA A 193 54.08 -2.00 -11.63
C ALA A 193 53.24 -3.25 -11.91
N PRO A 194 53.76 -4.26 -12.64
CA PRO A 194 52.94 -5.33 -13.22
C PRO A 194 52.59 -6.45 -12.23
N ALA A 195 51.45 -7.09 -12.46
CA ALA A 195 51.00 -8.28 -11.75
C ALA A 195 51.78 -9.55 -12.17
N PRO A 196 51.98 -10.52 -11.26
CA PRO A 196 52.25 -11.90 -11.62
C PRO A 196 50.93 -12.69 -11.74
N ALA A 197 50.76 -13.42 -12.84
CA ALA A 197 49.67 -14.37 -13.04
C ALA A 197 50.09 -15.81 -12.69
N SER A 198 49.20 -16.58 -12.06
CA SER A 198 49.05 -18.06 -12.12
C SER A 198 47.92 -18.44 -11.12
N PHE A 199 47.07 -19.44 -11.27
CA PHE A 199 47.14 -20.67 -12.07
C PHE A 199 45.78 -21.01 -12.71
N ALA A 200 45.82 -21.51 -13.95
CA ALA A 200 44.83 -22.44 -14.49
C ALA A 200 45.49 -23.29 -15.58
N THR A 201 45.88 -24.51 -15.22
CA THR A 201 46.34 -25.54 -16.16
C THR A 201 45.21 -26.52 -16.41
N ASP A 202 44.86 -26.76 -17.68
CA ASP A 202 44.91 -28.13 -18.19
C ASP A 202 44.96 -28.20 -19.74
N ASP A 203 45.52 -29.30 -20.22
CA ASP A 203 45.91 -29.61 -21.60
C ASP A 203 44.70 -29.77 -22.58
N ARG A 204 44.74 -29.26 -23.84
CA ARG A 204 45.20 -29.94 -25.10
C ARG A 204 44.22 -31.05 -25.55
N ALA A 205 43.81 -31.25 -26.81
CA ALA A 205 44.22 -30.79 -28.15
C ALA A 205 42.96 -30.75 -29.07
N ASP A 206 42.97 -30.44 -30.37
CA ASP A 206 44.00 -30.02 -31.34
C ASP A 206 43.31 -29.25 -32.50
N ALA A 207 44.07 -28.70 -33.46
CA ALA A 207 43.53 -28.09 -34.68
C ALA A 207 44.51 -28.14 -35.87
N PRO A 208 44.00 -28.14 -37.12
CA PRO A 208 44.63 -27.39 -38.22
C PRO A 208 43.64 -26.36 -38.82
N LYS A 209 44.00 -25.08 -38.93
CA LYS A 209 44.73 -24.44 -40.06
C LYS A 209 43.99 -24.53 -41.42
N ALA A 210 43.84 -23.47 -42.22
CA ALA A 210 44.40 -22.10 -42.14
C ALA A 210 43.71 -21.10 -43.11
N SER A 211 44.03 -19.80 -42.96
CA SER A 211 44.25 -18.79 -44.03
C SER A 211 43.05 -18.32 -44.89
N ALA A 212 42.97 -17.08 -45.43
CA ALA A 212 43.44 -15.72 -45.07
C ALA A 212 42.84 -14.71 -46.10
N ALA A 213 42.92 -13.40 -45.81
CA ALA A 213 42.74 -12.24 -46.74
C ALA A 213 41.32 -12.04 -47.34
N ALA A 214 40.68 -10.86 -47.19
CA ALA A 214 40.82 -9.61 -47.97
C ALA A 214 40.25 -9.73 -49.40
N GLU A 215 39.60 -8.75 -50.03
CA GLU A 215 39.63 -7.28 -49.93
C GLU A 215 38.23 -6.65 -50.19
N ALA A 216 38.10 -5.33 -49.98
CA ALA A 216 37.03 -4.51 -50.54
C ALA A 216 37.59 -3.67 -51.71
N PRO A 217 36.73 -3.18 -52.63
CA PRO A 217 36.83 -1.76 -52.98
C PRO A 217 35.48 -1.03 -53.22
N THR A 218 35.41 0.18 -52.66
CA THR A 218 35.20 1.50 -53.33
C THR A 218 34.97 1.54 -54.87
N VAL A 219 34.33 2.53 -55.53
CA VAL A 219 34.07 3.96 -55.20
C VAL A 219 33.04 4.62 -56.17
N SER A 220 32.55 5.84 -55.83
CA SER A 220 31.93 6.88 -56.71
C SER A 220 30.54 6.63 -57.38
N ASP A 221 29.76 7.66 -57.78
CA ASP A 221 29.94 9.13 -57.72
C ASP A 221 28.58 9.89 -57.62
N GLN A 222 28.62 11.16 -57.19
CA GLN A 222 27.52 12.14 -57.37
C GLN A 222 27.61 12.84 -58.74
N PRO A 223 26.62 13.67 -59.11
CA PRO A 223 26.87 15.12 -59.03
C PRO A 223 25.73 15.95 -58.40
N GLN A 224 26.13 17.12 -57.89
CA GLN A 224 25.28 18.22 -57.41
C GLN A 224 24.59 18.98 -58.57
N ASP A 225 23.60 19.81 -58.23
CA ASP A 225 23.53 21.18 -58.77
C ASP A 225 22.92 22.13 -57.72
N ASP A 226 23.31 23.41 -57.74
CA ASP A 226 23.12 24.38 -56.64
C ASP A 226 21.90 25.30 -56.78
N ALA A 227 21.32 25.73 -55.64
CA ALA A 227 20.78 27.08 -55.42
C ALA A 227 20.41 27.31 -53.93
N ALA A 228 20.62 28.53 -53.43
CA ALA A 228 20.39 28.91 -52.03
C ALA A 228 19.11 29.72 -51.82
N GLU A 229 18.51 29.64 -50.62
CA GLU A 229 17.88 30.77 -49.89
C GLU A 229 17.55 30.38 -48.42
N GLU A 230 17.35 31.37 -47.55
CA GLU A 230 17.31 31.24 -46.08
C GLU A 230 15.89 31.03 -45.50
N GLU A 231 15.71 30.05 -44.58
CA GLU A 231 14.65 29.88 -43.54
C GLU A 231 13.13 30.14 -43.83
N PRO A 232 12.16 29.66 -43.01
CA PRO A 232 12.18 28.60 -41.98
C PRO A 232 11.04 27.53 -42.16
N SER A 233 10.99 26.55 -41.24
CA SER A 233 9.78 25.80 -40.82
C SER A 233 9.03 24.94 -41.86
N ALA A 234 9.52 23.71 -42.07
CA ALA A 234 8.79 22.65 -42.81
C ALA A 234 7.91 21.72 -41.91
N ALA A 235 7.85 21.96 -40.60
CA ALA A 235 7.15 21.07 -39.64
C ALA A 235 5.64 21.34 -39.47
N VAL A 236 5.12 22.47 -39.97
CA VAL A 236 3.78 22.98 -39.59
C VAL A 236 2.66 22.67 -40.61
N LEU A 237 2.98 22.07 -41.76
CA LEU A 237 2.00 21.87 -42.86
C LEU A 237 1.62 20.42 -43.19
N SER A 238 2.17 19.40 -42.51
CA SER A 238 1.84 17.98 -42.79
C SER A 238 0.72 17.37 -41.94
N LEU A 239 0.01 18.17 -41.13
CA LEU A 239 -0.95 17.70 -40.12
C LEU A 239 -2.41 18.15 -40.35
N ARG A 240 -2.76 18.70 -41.52
CA ARG A 240 -4.11 19.22 -41.81
C ARG A 240 -5.02 18.35 -42.68
N ASN A 241 -4.51 17.27 -43.28
CA ASN A 241 -5.28 16.42 -44.21
C ASN A 241 -5.32 14.94 -43.77
N SER A 242 -5.97 14.66 -42.64
CA SER A 242 -6.61 13.34 -42.42
C SER A 242 -7.82 13.48 -41.50
N THR A 243 -9.01 13.36 -42.06
CA THR A 243 -10.29 13.45 -41.35
C THR A 243 -10.66 12.13 -40.70
N SER A 244 -10.19 11.92 -39.47
CA SER A 244 -10.80 10.99 -38.51
C SER A 244 -10.54 11.45 -37.08
N LEU A 245 -11.42 12.32 -36.56
CA LEU A 245 -11.43 12.73 -35.16
C LEU A 245 -11.90 11.58 -34.25
N SER A 246 -11.01 10.61 -34.02
CA SER A 246 -11.00 9.91 -32.74
C SER A 246 -10.38 10.88 -31.73
N GLN A 247 -11.13 11.28 -30.71
CA GLN A 247 -10.55 11.99 -29.57
C GLN A 247 -9.42 11.13 -29.00
N ALA A 248 -8.21 11.69 -28.89
CA ALA A 248 -7.10 11.01 -28.25
C ALA A 248 -7.45 10.85 -26.77
N ILE A 249 -7.88 9.64 -26.39
CA ILE A 249 -8.10 9.25 -25.00
C ILE A 249 -6.71 9.21 -24.36
N VAL A 250 -6.37 10.27 -23.63
CA VAL A 250 -5.13 10.34 -22.83
C VAL A 250 -5.26 9.33 -21.68
N PRO A 251 -4.44 8.27 -21.62
CA PRO A 251 -4.53 7.28 -20.54
C PRO A 251 -4.08 7.89 -19.21
N ALA A 252 -4.82 7.59 -18.14
CA ALA A 252 -4.48 8.02 -16.79
C ALA A 252 -3.22 7.29 -16.26
N GLY A 253 -2.12 8.01 -16.07
CA GLY A 253 -0.91 7.49 -15.42
C GLY A 253 0.42 7.62 -16.15
N PHE A 254 0.55 8.53 -17.11
CA PHE A 254 1.84 8.87 -17.71
C PHE A 254 2.44 10.13 -17.09
N ASP A 255 3.76 10.13 -16.94
CA ASP A 255 4.56 11.32 -16.63
C ASP A 255 4.27 12.46 -17.62
N LEU A 256 4.52 13.70 -17.18
CA LEU A 256 4.44 14.90 -18.02
C LEU A 256 5.20 14.67 -19.35
N PRO A 257 4.52 14.60 -20.52
CA PRO A 257 5.18 14.24 -21.76
C PRO A 257 6.26 15.27 -22.13
N HIS A 258 7.44 14.81 -22.56
CA HIS A 258 8.56 15.70 -22.92
C HIS A 258 8.11 16.83 -23.88
N GLY A 259 8.16 18.07 -23.39
CA GLY A 259 7.78 19.28 -24.14
C GLY A 259 6.40 19.85 -23.81
N TYR A 260 5.61 19.22 -22.93
CA TYR A 260 4.43 19.83 -22.32
C TYR A 260 4.80 20.68 -21.09
N ASP A 261 4.06 21.76 -20.86
CA ASP A 261 4.02 22.42 -19.55
C ASP A 261 2.92 21.78 -18.68
N GLU A 262 3.07 21.91 -17.36
CA GLU A 262 2.14 21.29 -16.40
C GLU A 262 0.72 21.84 -16.56
N GLU A 263 0.57 23.13 -16.91
CA GLU A 263 -0.73 23.78 -17.05
C GLU A 263 -1.50 23.25 -18.28
N THR A 264 -0.83 23.04 -19.43
CA THR A 264 -1.45 22.45 -20.62
C THR A 264 -1.71 20.96 -20.43
N TRP A 265 -0.83 20.25 -19.72
CA TRP A 265 -1.04 18.85 -19.38
C TRP A 265 -2.26 18.66 -18.46
N GLN A 266 -2.38 19.47 -17.41
CA GLN A 266 -3.53 19.46 -16.51
C GLN A 266 -4.83 19.81 -17.25
N LYS A 267 -4.81 20.80 -18.17
CA LYS A 267 -5.95 21.10 -19.06
C LYS A 267 -6.31 19.92 -19.97
N ALA A 268 -5.32 19.20 -20.52
CA ALA A 268 -5.56 18.02 -21.35
C ALA A 268 -6.18 16.86 -20.54
N ARG A 269 -5.69 16.60 -19.32
CA ARG A 269 -6.26 15.62 -18.37
C ARG A 269 -7.72 15.94 -18.04
N VAL A 270 -8.01 17.19 -17.67
CA VAL A 270 -9.37 17.66 -17.38
C VAL A 270 -10.29 17.54 -18.61
N ALA A 271 -9.79 17.86 -19.81
CA ALA A 271 -10.57 17.73 -21.04
C ALA A 271 -10.85 16.26 -21.42
N ALA A 272 -9.92 15.34 -21.15
CA ALA A 272 -10.08 13.92 -21.38
C ALA A 272 -11.05 13.27 -20.37
N ARG A 273 -11.05 13.72 -19.11
CA ARG A 273 -11.90 13.18 -18.04
C ARG A 273 -12.49 14.29 -17.14
N PRO A 274 -13.55 14.99 -17.60
CA PRO A 274 -14.14 16.12 -16.88
C PRO A 274 -14.81 15.73 -15.55
N PRO A 275 -14.79 16.59 -14.52
CA PRO A 275 -15.41 16.30 -13.22
C PRO A 275 -16.90 15.91 -13.29
N CYS A 276 -17.24 14.76 -12.68
CA CYS A 276 -18.58 14.19 -12.61
C CYS A 276 -19.24 14.47 -11.24
N ILE A 277 -19.49 15.75 -10.96
CA ILE A 277 -20.00 16.19 -9.65
C ILE A 277 -21.54 16.11 -9.62
N LEU A 278 -22.08 14.99 -9.12
CA LEU A 278 -23.54 14.73 -9.07
C LEU A 278 -24.20 15.03 -7.70
N VAL A 279 -23.53 15.83 -6.87
CA VAL A 279 -23.98 16.26 -5.53
C VAL A 279 -24.52 17.70 -5.55
N ASP A 280 -25.45 18.01 -4.64
CA ASP A 280 -26.05 19.35 -4.56
C ASP A 280 -25.08 20.32 -3.87
N ARG A 281 -24.31 21.03 -4.71
CA ARG A 281 -23.26 21.96 -4.27
C ARG A 281 -23.78 23.08 -3.35
N LYS A 282 -25.09 23.39 -3.35
CA LYS A 282 -25.68 24.46 -2.51
C LYS A 282 -25.69 24.13 -1.02
N LEU A 283 -25.50 22.86 -0.67
CA LEU A 283 -25.47 22.37 0.72
C LEU A 283 -24.06 22.40 1.31
N LEU A 284 -23.05 22.51 0.45
CA LEU A 284 -21.65 22.39 0.84
C LEU A 284 -21.12 23.73 1.35
N SER A 285 -20.22 23.64 2.34
CA SER A 285 -19.37 24.73 2.79
C SER A 285 -18.69 25.48 1.63
N GLU A 286 -18.23 26.70 1.88
CA GLU A 286 -17.46 27.45 0.89
C GLU A 286 -16.15 26.75 0.54
N GLU A 287 -15.50 26.16 1.55
CA GLU A 287 -14.29 25.33 1.44
C GLU A 287 -14.51 24.11 0.53
N SER A 288 -15.51 23.27 0.82
CA SER A 288 -15.86 22.13 -0.04
C SER A 288 -16.29 22.54 -1.46
N ARG A 289 -16.92 23.72 -1.62
CA ARG A 289 -17.25 24.23 -2.96
C ARG A 289 -16.00 24.65 -3.72
N ALA A 290 -15.07 25.35 -3.08
CA ALA A 290 -13.79 25.77 -3.66
C ALA A 290 -12.92 24.56 -4.04
N ALA A 291 -12.82 23.56 -3.17
CA ALA A 291 -12.13 22.30 -3.44
C ALA A 291 -12.68 21.58 -4.70
N LEU A 292 -14.02 21.56 -4.87
CA LEU A 292 -14.67 21.04 -6.06
C LEU A 292 -14.45 21.90 -7.33
N ASP A 293 -14.29 23.21 -7.20
CA ASP A 293 -14.04 24.11 -8.34
C ASP A 293 -12.61 24.03 -8.88
N LYS A 294 -11.65 23.45 -8.14
CA LYS A 294 -10.29 23.18 -8.64
C LYS A 294 -10.25 22.17 -9.80
N GLN A 295 -11.23 21.27 -9.90
CA GLN A 295 -11.36 20.18 -10.89
C GLN A 295 -10.30 19.07 -10.84
N ARG A 296 -9.05 19.42 -10.54
CA ARG A 296 -7.90 18.57 -10.17
C ARG A 296 -7.16 19.26 -9.02
N GLY A 297 -6.24 18.57 -8.35
CA GLY A 297 -5.41 19.21 -7.32
C GLY A 297 -6.13 19.52 -6.00
N ILE A 298 -7.13 18.72 -5.65
CA ILE A 298 -7.73 18.71 -4.30
C ILE A 298 -6.73 18.12 -3.30
N THR A 299 -6.52 18.75 -2.14
CA THR A 299 -5.54 18.28 -1.15
C THR A 299 -6.06 17.14 -0.27
N VAL A 300 -5.18 16.50 0.48
CA VAL A 300 -5.55 15.48 1.49
C VAL A 300 -6.59 16.01 2.46
N THR A 301 -6.38 17.19 3.04
CA THR A 301 -7.30 17.79 4.02
C THR A 301 -8.64 18.14 3.39
N GLU A 302 -8.63 18.79 2.22
CA GLU A 302 -9.85 19.15 1.49
C GLU A 302 -10.68 17.91 1.10
N SER A 303 -10.03 16.84 0.65
CA SER A 303 -10.71 15.61 0.25
C SER A 303 -11.33 14.86 1.43
N ILE A 304 -10.65 14.85 2.59
CA ILE A 304 -11.18 14.28 3.84
C ILE A 304 -12.39 15.12 4.32
N GLU A 305 -12.29 16.44 4.33
CA GLU A 305 -13.40 17.32 4.74
C GLU A 305 -14.61 17.17 3.81
N LEU A 306 -14.40 17.23 2.49
CA LEU A 306 -15.45 17.03 1.49
C LEU A 306 -16.16 15.67 1.68
N TYR A 307 -15.40 14.60 1.89
CA TYR A 307 -15.95 13.26 2.12
C TYR A 307 -16.83 13.22 3.38
N PHE A 308 -16.36 13.76 4.50
CA PHE A 308 -17.14 13.77 5.73
C PHE A 308 -18.33 14.75 5.68
N GLU A 309 -18.22 15.90 5.02
CA GLU A 309 -19.34 16.80 4.79
C GLU A 309 -20.43 16.11 3.95
N LEU A 310 -20.07 15.42 2.87
CA LEU A 310 -21.01 14.64 2.06
C LEU A 310 -21.67 13.51 2.85
N LEU A 311 -20.90 12.78 3.67
CA LEU A 311 -21.46 11.78 4.59
C LEU A 311 -22.45 12.39 5.58
N SER A 312 -22.20 13.62 6.05
CA SER A 312 -23.05 14.38 6.97
C SER A 312 -24.38 14.80 6.33
N TRP A 313 -24.38 15.10 5.02
CA TRP A 313 -25.57 15.37 4.21
C TRP A 313 -26.32 14.12 3.74
N GLY A 314 -25.87 12.93 4.14
CA GLY A 314 -26.52 11.66 3.83
C GLY A 314 -26.22 11.11 2.43
N TYR A 315 -25.19 11.63 1.74
CA TYR A 315 -24.63 11.00 0.53
C TYR A 315 -23.80 9.76 0.89
N ARG A 316 -23.73 8.77 -0.01
CA ARG A 316 -22.91 7.56 0.13
C ARG A 316 -22.31 7.16 -1.23
N ALA A 317 -21.34 6.26 -1.23
CA ALA A 317 -20.84 5.68 -2.47
C ALA A 317 -21.92 4.79 -3.15
N PRO A 318 -21.93 4.66 -4.48
CA PRO A 318 -21.05 5.34 -5.43
C PRO A 318 -21.49 6.79 -5.69
N PHE A 319 -20.53 7.68 -5.90
CA PHE A 319 -20.75 9.11 -6.15
C PHE A 319 -20.94 9.46 -7.64
N ASN A 320 -20.61 8.51 -8.54
CA ASN A 320 -20.78 8.63 -9.99
C ASN A 320 -22.24 8.51 -10.49
N LYS A 321 -23.22 8.45 -9.57
CA LYS A 321 -24.66 8.33 -9.86
C LYS A 321 -25.46 9.36 -9.07
N HIS A 322 -26.53 9.87 -9.69
CA HIS A 322 -27.55 10.63 -8.96
C HIS A 322 -28.17 9.76 -7.86
N GLN A 323 -28.06 10.21 -6.62
CA GLN A 323 -28.49 9.47 -5.43
C GLN A 323 -29.45 10.30 -4.57
N LYS A 324 -30.41 9.60 -3.96
CA LYS A 324 -31.31 10.19 -2.95
C LYS A 324 -30.55 10.26 -1.62
N ARG A 325 -30.33 11.47 -1.10
CA ARG A 325 -29.77 11.68 0.24
C ARG A 325 -30.61 10.97 1.31
N LYS A 326 -29.95 10.37 2.31
CA LYS A 326 -30.64 10.01 3.56
C LYS A 326 -31.14 11.30 4.23
N GLY A 327 -32.43 11.35 4.58
CA GLY A 327 -33.01 12.53 5.22
C GLY A 327 -32.32 12.83 6.56
N ILE A 328 -31.97 14.10 6.78
CA ILE A 328 -31.45 14.59 8.07
C ILE A 328 -32.52 15.41 8.80
N PRO A 329 -32.57 15.39 10.15
CA PRO A 329 -33.47 16.22 10.94
C PRO A 329 -33.32 17.71 10.63
N GLU A 330 -34.42 18.46 10.62
CA GLU A 330 -34.43 19.90 10.30
C GLU A 330 -33.44 20.69 11.16
N LYS A 331 -33.41 20.40 12.47
CA LYS A 331 -32.49 20.98 13.47
C LYS A 331 -31.00 20.80 13.16
N LEU A 332 -30.64 19.84 12.30
CA LEU A 332 -29.25 19.57 11.92
C LEU A 332 -28.85 20.20 10.57
N LYS A 333 -29.79 20.77 9.80
CA LYS A 333 -29.46 21.40 8.50
C LYS A 333 -28.57 22.63 8.63
N THR A 334 -28.72 23.38 9.73
CA THR A 334 -27.91 24.57 10.05
C THR A 334 -26.77 24.29 11.03
N ALA A 335 -26.65 23.04 11.52
CA ALA A 335 -25.60 22.63 12.44
C ALA A 335 -24.27 22.43 11.69
N SER A 336 -23.16 22.43 12.42
CA SER A 336 -21.82 22.15 11.87
C SER A 336 -21.69 20.73 11.30
N VAL A 337 -20.65 20.49 10.48
CA VAL A 337 -20.34 19.14 9.96
C VAL A 337 -20.16 18.15 11.12
N GLU A 338 -19.47 18.53 12.19
CA GLU A 338 -19.25 17.65 13.34
C GLU A 338 -20.57 17.28 14.04
N GLU A 339 -21.47 18.23 14.27
CA GLU A 339 -22.80 17.95 14.86
C GLU A 339 -23.72 17.11 13.97
N ARG A 340 -23.57 17.19 12.64
CA ARG A 340 -24.31 16.34 11.68
C ARG A 340 -23.79 14.89 11.63
N LEU A 341 -22.54 14.65 12.02
CA LEU A 341 -21.93 13.31 12.01
C LEU A 341 -22.31 12.49 13.25
N CYS A 342 -22.45 11.17 13.08
CA CYS A 342 -22.52 10.24 14.21
C CYS A 342 -21.13 10.07 14.85
N GLU A 343 -21.08 9.62 16.11
CA GLU A 343 -19.83 9.43 16.87
C GLU A 343 -18.78 8.55 16.15
N ASP A 344 -19.24 7.51 15.44
CA ASP A 344 -18.36 6.67 14.62
C ASP A 344 -17.68 7.46 13.49
N HIS A 345 -18.39 8.39 12.86
CA HIS A 345 -17.81 9.25 11.82
C HIS A 345 -16.99 10.41 12.41
N LYS A 346 -17.37 10.99 13.55
CA LYS A 346 -16.58 12.03 14.24
C LYS A 346 -15.17 11.52 14.58
N SER A 347 -15.08 10.34 15.20
CA SER A 347 -13.81 9.70 15.53
C SER A 347 -12.97 9.36 14.28
N LYS A 348 -13.61 8.89 13.20
CA LYS A 348 -12.95 8.68 11.90
C LYS A 348 -12.42 9.97 11.28
N ARG A 349 -13.22 11.03 11.18
CA ARG A 349 -12.82 12.35 10.65
C ARG A 349 -11.65 12.92 11.42
N ARG A 350 -11.75 12.94 12.76
CA ARG A 350 -10.72 13.51 13.64
C ARG A 350 -9.37 12.80 13.48
N LEU A 351 -9.34 11.46 13.48
CA LEU A 351 -8.09 10.74 13.27
C LEU A 351 -7.60 10.89 11.82
N ALA A 352 -8.49 10.94 10.83
CA ALA A 352 -8.08 11.11 9.44
C ALA A 352 -7.36 12.46 9.22
N LEU A 353 -7.94 13.56 9.67
CA LEU A 353 -7.37 14.90 9.59
C LEU A 353 -6.08 15.07 10.43
N ALA A 354 -5.97 14.37 11.56
CA ALA A 354 -4.80 14.47 12.44
C ALA A 354 -3.61 13.59 12.01
N PHE A 355 -3.86 12.48 11.30
CA PHE A 355 -2.83 11.52 10.91
C PHE A 355 -2.36 11.70 9.47
N TRP A 356 -3.25 11.67 8.47
CA TRP A 356 -2.82 11.58 7.07
C TRP A 356 -2.11 12.83 6.56
N PRO A 357 -2.61 14.07 6.79
CA PRO A 357 -1.86 15.28 6.46
C PRO A 357 -0.53 15.41 7.21
N ALA A 358 -0.39 14.80 8.39
CA ALA A 358 0.83 14.83 9.19
C ALA A 358 1.92 13.86 8.68
N VAL A 359 1.55 12.85 7.87
CA VAL A 359 2.48 11.85 7.33
C VAL A 359 2.72 12.03 5.83
N LEU A 360 1.65 12.24 5.05
CA LEU A 360 1.70 12.46 3.61
C LEU A 360 1.95 13.93 3.24
N GLY A 361 1.72 14.87 4.15
CA GLY A 361 1.59 16.30 3.83
C GLY A 361 0.15 16.65 3.39
N ASP A 362 -0.13 17.95 3.25
CA ASP A 362 -1.39 18.43 2.65
C ASP A 362 -1.23 18.65 1.13
N GLU A 363 -0.58 17.70 0.47
CA GLU A 363 -0.29 17.73 -0.96
C GLU A 363 -1.53 17.32 -1.78
N PRO A 364 -1.59 17.65 -3.08
CA PRO A 364 -2.64 17.18 -3.99
C PRO A 364 -2.78 15.65 -4.02
N VAL A 365 -4.01 15.13 -3.95
CA VAL A 365 -4.24 13.66 -3.93
C VAL A 365 -3.79 12.97 -5.23
N ASP A 366 -3.77 13.68 -6.37
CA ASP A 366 -3.23 13.18 -7.64
C ASP A 366 -1.69 13.04 -7.65
N GLU A 367 -0.96 13.65 -6.70
CA GLU A 367 0.50 13.64 -6.64
C GLU A 367 1.05 12.57 -5.65
N ILE A 368 0.19 12.03 -4.79
CA ILE A 368 0.57 11.04 -3.77
C ILE A 368 0.79 9.68 -4.42
N HIS A 369 1.99 9.10 -4.27
CA HIS A 369 2.24 7.74 -4.75
C HIS A 369 1.69 6.67 -3.80
N VAL A 370 1.35 5.50 -4.34
CA VAL A 370 0.83 4.36 -3.56
C VAL A 370 1.83 3.86 -2.51
N ASP A 371 3.13 3.94 -2.80
CA ASP A 371 4.19 3.60 -1.85
C ASP A 371 4.21 4.52 -0.61
N GLU A 372 3.88 5.80 -0.78
CA GLU A 372 3.82 6.75 0.35
C GLU A 372 2.63 6.45 1.26
N VAL A 373 1.52 5.98 0.68
CA VAL A 373 0.38 5.45 1.44
C VAL A 373 0.77 4.16 2.18
N ASN A 374 1.62 3.30 1.60
CA ASN A 374 2.11 2.09 2.25
C ASN A 374 3.05 2.43 3.42
N ASP A 375 4.03 3.31 3.23
CA ASP A 375 4.88 3.84 4.31
C ASP A 375 4.01 4.47 5.42
N ALA A 376 3.00 5.25 5.06
CA ALA A 376 2.07 5.84 6.02
C ALA A 376 1.28 4.78 6.80
N LEU A 377 0.89 3.66 6.19
CA LEU A 377 0.26 2.55 6.88
C LEU A 377 1.19 1.89 7.92
N GLU A 378 2.49 1.79 7.65
CA GLU A 378 3.47 1.32 8.66
C GLU A 378 3.53 2.25 9.88
N TYR A 379 3.59 3.57 9.66
CA TYR A 379 3.48 4.55 10.76
C TYR A 379 2.15 4.45 11.48
N PHE A 380 1.05 4.23 10.76
CA PHE A 380 -0.29 4.15 11.35
C PHE A 380 -0.39 2.98 12.33
N ARG A 381 0.23 1.84 12.01
CA ARG A 381 0.27 0.65 12.86
C ARG A 381 1.01 0.88 14.19
N ARG A 382 1.92 1.87 14.25
CA ARG A 382 2.66 2.28 15.47
C ARG A 382 1.86 3.25 16.36
N LEU A 383 0.67 3.68 15.96
CA LEU A 383 -0.13 4.63 16.74
C LEU A 383 -0.53 4.05 18.12
N PRO A 384 -0.38 4.78 19.25
CA PRO A 384 -0.82 4.31 20.57
C PRO A 384 -2.35 4.20 20.71
N THR A 385 -2.89 3.28 21.51
CA THR A 385 -4.36 3.13 21.67
C THR A 385 -5.04 4.36 22.29
N ASN A 386 -4.28 5.20 23.01
CA ASN A 386 -4.77 6.38 23.73
C ASN A 386 -4.63 7.70 22.96
N HIS A 387 -4.13 7.68 21.71
CA HIS A 387 -3.83 8.86 20.88
C HIS A 387 -4.93 9.93 20.81
N SER A 388 -6.20 9.53 20.94
CA SER A 388 -7.38 10.41 20.84
C SER A 388 -8.12 10.61 22.17
N LYS A 389 -7.73 9.89 23.24
CA LYS A 389 -8.48 9.80 24.51
C LYS A 389 -8.13 10.88 25.53
N SER A 390 -6.89 11.36 25.54
CA SER A 390 -6.41 12.36 26.51
C SER A 390 -6.40 13.74 25.87
N GLU A 391 -7.29 14.62 26.31
CA GLU A 391 -7.39 16.00 25.81
C GLU A 391 -6.07 16.77 25.97
N LYS A 392 -5.43 16.62 27.14
CA LYS A 392 -4.13 17.24 27.45
C LYS A 392 -3.01 16.76 26.54
N ASP A 393 -3.04 15.52 26.06
CA ASP A 393 -2.04 15.02 25.12
C ASP A 393 -2.33 15.48 23.69
N ARG A 394 -3.61 15.65 23.30
CA ARG A 394 -4.00 16.20 21.98
C ARG A 394 -3.62 17.67 21.81
N GLU A 395 -3.72 18.48 22.86
CA GLU A 395 -3.31 19.89 22.84
C GLU A 395 -1.79 20.06 22.82
N LYS A 396 -1.05 19.06 23.31
CA LYS A 396 0.38 19.17 23.61
C LYS A 396 1.27 18.47 22.59
N TYR A 397 0.79 17.43 21.92
CA TYR A 397 1.61 16.59 21.04
C TYR A 397 0.92 16.30 19.71
N THR A 398 1.68 16.34 18.62
CA THR A 398 1.23 15.82 17.32
C THR A 398 1.10 14.30 17.35
N VAL A 399 0.35 13.75 16.39
CA VAL A 399 0.17 12.29 16.27
C VAL A 399 1.52 11.57 16.06
N MET A 400 2.47 12.20 15.37
CA MET A 400 3.81 11.68 15.15
C MET A 400 4.65 11.69 16.43
N GLU A 401 4.64 12.78 17.21
CA GLU A 401 5.31 12.82 18.52
C GLU A 401 4.76 11.77 19.49
N LEU A 402 3.46 11.44 19.42
CA LEU A 402 2.87 10.37 20.22
C LEU A 402 3.40 8.98 19.83
N ILE A 403 3.63 8.74 18.53
CA ILE A 403 4.28 7.52 18.02
C ILE A 403 5.72 7.47 18.52
N GLU A 404 6.52 8.52 18.31
CA GLU A 404 7.92 8.60 18.76
C GLU A 404 8.07 8.39 20.27
N LYS A 405 7.17 8.97 21.09
CA LYS A 405 7.17 8.79 22.55
C LYS A 405 6.72 7.41 23.00
N ALA A 406 5.98 6.69 22.18
CA ALA A 406 5.66 5.29 22.44
C ALA A 406 6.84 4.39 22.07
N ASP A 407 7.47 4.64 20.93
CA ASP A 407 8.65 3.92 20.45
C ASP A 407 9.86 4.11 21.38
N ALA A 408 10.15 5.34 21.79
CA ALA A 408 11.22 5.63 22.75
C ALA A 408 11.01 4.94 24.11
N ALA A 409 9.75 4.86 24.58
CA ALA A 409 9.42 4.14 25.80
C ALA A 409 9.55 2.63 25.65
N GLN A 410 9.21 2.09 24.47
CA GLN A 410 9.42 0.67 24.16
C GLN A 410 10.91 0.31 24.10
N VAL A 411 11.75 1.13 23.44
CA VAL A 411 13.22 0.94 23.43
C VAL A 411 13.80 1.02 24.85
N GLN A 412 13.28 1.91 25.71
CA GLN A 412 13.71 1.95 27.10
C GLN A 412 13.26 0.70 27.88
N LEU A 413 12.03 0.24 27.69
CA LEU A 413 11.54 -1.01 28.29
C LEU A 413 12.37 -2.23 27.89
N GLU A 414 12.74 -2.34 26.60
CA GLU A 414 13.59 -3.41 26.10
C GLU A 414 14.98 -3.38 26.75
N ARG A 415 15.55 -2.19 26.98
CA ARG A 415 16.79 -2.02 27.77
C ARG A 415 16.61 -2.43 29.23
N ASP A 416 15.50 -2.04 29.87
CA ASP A 416 15.22 -2.34 31.27
C ASP A 416 14.96 -3.85 31.50
N ILE A 417 14.39 -4.54 30.50
CA ILE A 417 14.25 -6.00 30.45
C ILE A 417 15.60 -6.68 30.22
N ALA A 418 16.42 -6.17 29.29
CA ALA A 418 17.76 -6.70 29.04
C ALA A 418 18.67 -6.56 30.28
N ALA A 419 18.61 -5.42 30.96
CA ALA A 419 19.28 -5.19 32.24
C ALA A 419 18.78 -6.14 33.34
N ALA A 420 17.47 -6.35 33.45
CA ALA A 420 16.89 -7.30 34.41
C ALA A 420 17.37 -8.74 34.17
N LYS A 421 17.43 -9.17 32.91
CA LYS A 421 18.00 -10.48 32.52
C LYS A 421 19.48 -10.57 32.90
N ALA A 422 20.27 -9.53 32.63
CA ALA A 422 21.69 -9.48 32.97
C ALA A 422 21.94 -9.49 34.49
N SER A 423 21.02 -8.93 35.29
CA SER A 423 21.07 -8.98 36.76
C SER A 423 20.50 -10.27 37.38
N GLY A 424 20.10 -11.25 36.56
CA GLY A 424 19.56 -12.53 37.04
C GLY A 424 18.15 -12.46 37.63
N ALA A 425 17.33 -11.49 37.21
CA ALA A 425 15.92 -11.40 37.63
C ALA A 425 15.13 -12.65 37.20
N SER A 426 14.11 -12.99 37.98
CA SER A 426 13.22 -14.13 37.71
C SER A 426 12.34 -13.89 36.47
N SER A 427 11.80 -14.97 35.88
CA SER A 427 10.88 -14.84 34.74
C SER A 427 9.66 -14.00 35.09
N GLU A 428 9.11 -14.17 36.28
CA GLU A 428 7.95 -13.42 36.77
C GLU A 428 8.21 -11.91 36.86
N GLU A 429 9.40 -11.50 37.31
CA GLU A 429 9.80 -10.08 37.33
C GLU A 429 10.01 -9.51 35.91
N ILE A 430 10.52 -10.33 34.99
CA ILE A 430 10.70 -9.95 33.58
C ILE A 430 9.32 -9.80 32.89
N ASP A 431 8.40 -10.73 33.14
CA ASP A 431 7.06 -10.73 32.55
C ASP A 431 6.17 -9.65 33.16
N LYS A 432 6.30 -9.37 34.46
CA LYS A 432 5.69 -8.20 35.07
C LYS A 432 6.20 -6.89 34.45
N LYS A 433 7.53 -6.74 34.26
CA LYS A 433 8.10 -5.56 33.58
C LYS A 433 7.54 -5.39 32.17
N ARG A 434 7.38 -6.48 31.40
CA ARG A 434 6.74 -6.45 30.08
C ARG A 434 5.31 -5.90 30.16
N LEU A 435 4.48 -6.49 31.04
CA LEU A 435 3.07 -6.11 31.19
C LEU A 435 2.88 -4.67 31.69
N ASP A 436 3.68 -4.23 32.66
CA ASP A 436 3.58 -2.89 33.25
C ASP A 436 4.12 -1.80 32.29
N GLY A 437 5.10 -2.13 31.43
CA GLY A 437 5.75 -1.18 30.53
C GLY A 437 5.16 -1.08 29.11
N GLU A 438 4.43 -2.09 28.64
CA GLU A 438 3.98 -2.16 27.25
C GLU A 438 2.90 -1.10 26.93
N LYS A 439 3.29 -0.06 26.20
CA LYS A 439 2.35 0.91 25.62
C LYS A 439 1.56 0.27 24.48
N ALA A 440 0.33 -0.12 24.79
CA ALA A 440 -0.60 -0.67 23.80
C ALA A 440 -0.74 0.23 22.56
N ARG A 441 -0.67 -0.40 21.37
CA ARG A 441 -0.87 0.25 20.07
C ARG A 441 -2.35 0.16 19.65
N ILE A 442 -2.71 0.74 18.51
CA ILE A 442 -4.05 0.55 17.93
C ILE A 442 -4.25 -0.92 17.56
N THR A 443 -5.45 -1.44 17.77
CA THR A 443 -5.79 -2.82 17.40
C THR A 443 -5.89 -2.97 15.88
N VAL A 444 -5.72 -4.18 15.35
CA VAL A 444 -5.85 -4.43 13.90
C VAL A 444 -7.23 -4.00 13.37
N THR A 445 -8.29 -4.24 14.15
CA THR A 445 -9.64 -3.76 13.83
C THR A 445 -9.71 -2.23 13.71
N THR A 446 -8.96 -1.50 14.55
CA THR A 446 -8.90 -0.02 14.51
C THR A 446 -8.09 0.45 13.30
N TYR A 447 -6.93 -0.17 13.06
CA TYR A 447 -6.08 0.06 11.90
C TYR A 447 -6.87 -0.09 10.58
N ILE A 448 -7.51 -1.25 10.36
CA ILE A 448 -8.34 -1.53 9.18
C ILE A 448 -9.52 -0.54 9.08
N LYS A 449 -10.22 -0.26 10.19
CA LYS A 449 -11.38 0.65 10.22
C LYS A 449 -11.03 2.05 9.73
N HIS A 450 -9.87 2.57 10.12
CA HIS A 450 -9.43 3.92 9.77
C HIS A 450 -8.70 3.97 8.42
N GLY A 451 -7.94 2.95 8.05
CA GLY A 451 -7.38 2.83 6.69
C GLY A 451 -8.47 2.81 5.62
N ARG A 452 -9.54 2.02 5.82
CA ARG A 452 -10.72 1.97 4.92
C ARG A 452 -11.43 3.33 4.75
N VAL A 453 -11.19 4.33 5.62
CA VAL A 453 -11.70 5.70 5.41
C VAL A 453 -11.05 6.34 4.20
N LEU A 454 -9.73 6.25 4.06
CA LEU A 454 -8.99 6.89 2.97
C LEU A 454 -9.23 6.20 1.64
N ARG A 455 -9.42 4.87 1.65
CA ARG A 455 -9.98 4.16 0.49
C ARG A 455 -11.31 4.81 0.03
N GLY A 456 -12.24 5.06 0.96
CA GLY A 456 -13.53 5.69 0.66
C GLY A 456 -13.42 7.14 0.16
N VAL A 457 -12.42 7.90 0.64
CA VAL A 457 -12.06 9.23 0.10
C VAL A 457 -11.59 9.10 -1.34
N GLY A 458 -10.63 8.22 -1.63
CA GLY A 458 -10.12 7.99 -2.98
C GLY A 458 -11.17 7.45 -3.96
N GLU A 459 -12.05 6.55 -3.50
CA GLU A 459 -13.21 6.08 -4.28
C GLU A 459 -14.18 7.22 -4.60
N MET A 460 -14.49 8.10 -3.64
CA MET A 460 -15.31 9.30 -3.88
C MET A 460 -14.70 10.19 -4.96
N LEU A 461 -13.40 10.49 -4.86
CA LEU A 461 -12.70 11.35 -5.82
C LEU A 461 -12.63 10.73 -7.22
N MET A 462 -12.37 9.42 -7.31
CA MET A 462 -12.40 8.68 -8.58
C MET A 462 -13.79 8.67 -9.21
N ASP A 463 -14.84 8.45 -8.41
CA ASP A 463 -16.23 8.47 -8.87
C ASP A 463 -16.64 9.86 -9.38
N MET A 464 -16.23 10.92 -8.67
CA MET A 464 -16.43 12.31 -9.09
C MET A 464 -15.48 12.76 -10.20
N GLN A 465 -14.57 11.90 -10.67
CA GLN A 465 -13.57 12.22 -11.70
C GLN A 465 -12.75 13.47 -11.34
N LEU A 466 -12.36 13.58 -10.07
CA LEU A 466 -11.53 14.66 -9.50
C LEU A 466 -10.06 14.27 -9.37
N ILE A 467 -9.75 12.97 -9.46
CA ILE A 467 -8.41 12.40 -9.54
C ILE A 467 -8.40 11.32 -10.64
N ASP A 468 -7.21 11.04 -11.19
CA ASP A 468 -7.07 10.10 -12.30
C ASP A 468 -6.69 8.67 -11.86
N GLN A 469 -6.04 8.53 -10.69
CA GLN A 469 -5.77 7.25 -10.02
C GLN A 469 -6.11 7.34 -8.52
N ASN A 470 -6.35 6.20 -7.86
CA ASN A 470 -6.61 6.16 -6.42
C ASN A 470 -5.38 5.67 -5.64
N PRO A 471 -4.60 6.55 -4.99
CA PRO A 471 -3.43 6.14 -4.20
C PRO A 471 -3.82 5.34 -2.95
N PHE A 472 -5.05 5.53 -2.45
CA PHE A 472 -5.59 4.82 -1.29
C PHE A 472 -6.25 3.47 -1.65
N SER A 473 -6.01 2.95 -2.86
CA SER A 473 -6.51 1.64 -3.30
C SER A 473 -6.01 0.48 -2.43
N ILE A 474 -4.75 0.56 -1.98
CA ILE A 474 -4.11 -0.38 -1.04
C ILE A 474 -4.70 -0.37 0.37
N CYS A 475 -5.55 0.61 0.72
CA CYS A 475 -6.28 0.62 1.99
C CYS A 475 -7.49 -0.36 1.97
N THR A 476 -7.23 -1.56 1.45
CA THR A 476 -8.13 -2.70 1.31
C THR A 476 -7.50 -3.90 2.01
N TRP A 477 -8.31 -4.63 2.77
CA TRP A 477 -7.90 -5.87 3.43
C TRP A 477 -8.96 -6.92 3.19
N SER A 478 -8.53 -8.08 2.69
CA SER A 478 -9.33 -9.30 2.62
C SER A 478 -9.56 -9.87 4.02
N ASN A 479 -10.38 -10.93 4.11
CA ASN A 479 -10.60 -11.63 5.37
C ASN A 479 -9.32 -12.36 5.85
N ASP A 480 -8.48 -12.82 4.92
CA ASP A 480 -7.24 -13.51 5.24
C ASP A 480 -6.15 -12.51 5.66
N ASP A 481 -6.04 -11.34 5.02
CA ASP A 481 -5.17 -10.24 5.51
C ASP A 481 -5.58 -9.81 6.92
N GLU A 482 -6.88 -9.66 7.18
CA GLU A 482 -7.40 -9.31 8.51
C GLU A 482 -7.10 -10.38 9.55
N LYS A 483 -7.11 -11.66 9.17
CA LYS A 483 -6.76 -12.81 10.03
C LYS A 483 -5.25 -12.88 10.29
N ASP A 484 -4.42 -12.69 9.28
CA ASP A 484 -2.96 -12.72 9.39
C ASP A 484 -2.44 -11.53 10.20
N LEU A 485 -2.96 -10.32 9.94
CA LEU A 485 -2.70 -9.15 10.78
C LEU A 485 -3.09 -9.42 12.25
N LYS A 486 -4.27 -10.01 12.51
CA LYS A 486 -4.70 -10.39 13.87
C LYS A 486 -3.85 -11.49 14.50
N SER A 487 -3.26 -12.39 13.71
CA SER A 487 -2.34 -13.42 14.23
C SER A 487 -1.08 -12.82 14.85
N THR A 488 -0.64 -11.67 14.32
CA THR A 488 0.48 -10.88 14.84
C THR A 488 0.11 -9.94 15.99
N GLU A 489 -1.19 -9.75 16.28
CA GLU A 489 -1.65 -8.96 17.43
C GLU A 489 -1.59 -9.83 18.69
N GLY A 490 -0.69 -9.50 19.62
CA GLY A 490 -0.51 -10.24 20.87
C GLY A 490 -1.84 -10.48 21.59
N GLN A 491 -2.11 -11.73 22.00
CA GLN A 491 -3.46 -12.19 22.33
C GLN A 491 -4.09 -11.47 23.53
N ARG A 492 -4.75 -10.33 23.27
CA ARG A 492 -5.84 -9.80 24.10
C ARG A 492 -7.18 -10.31 23.59
N LYS A 493 -7.24 -11.62 23.31
CA LYS A 493 -8.48 -12.30 22.93
C LYS A 493 -9.43 -12.17 24.12
N ARG A 494 -10.64 -11.63 23.90
CA ARG A 494 -11.69 -11.69 24.91
C ARG A 494 -12.04 -13.16 25.11
N GLU A 495 -11.63 -13.71 26.25
CA GLU A 495 -12.01 -15.05 26.64
C GLU A 495 -13.47 -15.06 27.11
N ALA A 496 -14.16 -16.16 26.88
CA ALA A 496 -15.48 -16.35 27.45
C ALA A 496 -15.34 -16.54 28.97
N TRP A 497 -16.35 -16.07 29.71
CA TRP A 497 -16.51 -16.47 31.10
C TRP A 497 -16.90 -17.96 31.13
N ASP A 498 -15.87 -18.78 31.32
CA ASP A 498 -15.91 -20.20 31.63
C ASP A 498 -16.15 -20.39 33.14
N ASP A 499 -15.54 -21.39 33.76
CA ASP A 499 -15.66 -21.64 35.20
C ASP A 499 -15.17 -20.46 36.07
N ARG A 500 -14.41 -19.50 35.52
CA ARG A 500 -14.08 -18.23 36.20
C ARG A 500 -15.29 -17.38 36.59
N VAL A 501 -16.48 -17.68 36.05
CA VAL A 501 -17.73 -17.07 36.54
C VAL A 501 -18.01 -17.45 37.99
N TYR A 502 -17.55 -18.62 38.46
CA TYR A 502 -17.66 -19.04 39.85
C TYR A 502 -16.74 -18.22 40.77
N ASP A 503 -15.58 -17.76 40.29
CA ASP A 503 -14.71 -16.86 41.06
C ASP A 503 -15.37 -15.48 41.26
N LEU A 504 -16.05 -14.97 40.23
CA LEU A 504 -16.86 -13.75 40.33
C LEU A 504 -17.99 -13.94 41.36
N TRP A 505 -18.72 -15.04 41.30
CA TRP A 505 -19.78 -15.36 42.28
C TRP A 505 -19.26 -15.70 43.68
N GLY A 506 -17.98 -16.05 43.82
CA GLY A 506 -17.30 -16.21 45.11
C GLY A 506 -16.86 -14.88 45.74
N SER A 507 -16.98 -13.75 45.04
CA SER A 507 -16.61 -12.43 45.58
C SER A 507 -17.64 -11.90 46.60
N PRO A 508 -17.25 -11.01 47.54
CA PRO A 508 -18.09 -10.61 48.67
C PRO A 508 -19.47 -10.08 48.28
N ILE A 509 -19.58 -9.33 47.17
CA ILE A 509 -20.85 -8.77 46.68
C ILE A 509 -21.92 -9.86 46.39
N PHE A 510 -21.51 -11.10 46.12
CA PHE A 510 -22.43 -12.22 45.87
C PHE A 510 -22.61 -13.16 47.08
N GLN A 511 -21.83 -13.00 48.13
CA GLN A 511 -21.78 -13.90 49.30
C GLN A 511 -22.30 -13.23 50.58
N GLU A 512 -22.15 -11.93 50.71
CA GLU A 512 -22.55 -11.14 51.87
C GLU A 512 -23.91 -10.46 51.65
N PRO A 513 -24.66 -10.11 52.71
CA PRO A 513 -25.89 -9.34 52.57
C PRO A 513 -25.62 -7.97 51.93
N LEU A 514 -26.33 -7.66 50.83
CA LEU A 514 -26.20 -6.39 50.14
C LEU A 514 -26.61 -5.21 51.03
N GLU A 515 -25.82 -4.13 51.00
CA GLU A 515 -26.17 -2.86 51.65
C GLU A 515 -27.34 -2.16 50.94
N ASP A 516 -27.37 -2.24 49.60
CA ASP A 516 -28.52 -1.87 48.76
C ASP A 516 -29.02 -3.09 47.98
N ILE A 517 -30.30 -3.44 48.15
CA ILE A 517 -30.97 -4.52 47.41
C ILE A 517 -30.97 -4.22 45.90
N GLY A 518 -30.86 -2.94 45.50
CA GLY A 518 -30.77 -2.49 44.11
C GLY A 518 -29.35 -2.45 43.52
N ASP A 519 -28.30 -2.95 44.20
CA ASP A 519 -26.92 -2.76 43.74
C ASP A 519 -26.70 -3.31 42.30
N PRO A 520 -26.35 -2.44 41.32
CA PRO A 520 -26.15 -2.86 39.93
C PRO A 520 -24.94 -3.80 39.76
N LEU A 521 -23.96 -3.80 40.65
CA LEU A 521 -22.81 -4.72 40.61
C LEU A 521 -23.21 -6.15 40.97
N PHE A 522 -24.27 -6.35 41.74
CA PHE A 522 -24.86 -7.66 41.98
C PHE A 522 -25.76 -8.08 40.81
N TRP A 523 -26.72 -7.24 40.42
CA TRP A 523 -27.75 -7.63 39.45
C TRP A 523 -27.26 -7.68 38.00
N ALA A 524 -26.42 -6.74 37.55
CA ALA A 524 -26.05 -6.67 36.14
C ALA A 524 -25.26 -7.91 35.65
N PRO A 525 -24.30 -8.49 36.40
CA PRO A 525 -23.66 -9.74 36.01
C PRO A 525 -24.62 -10.93 35.93
N LEU A 526 -25.62 -11.01 36.82
CA LEU A 526 -26.62 -12.08 36.80
C LEU A 526 -27.54 -11.97 35.58
N ILE A 527 -28.08 -10.78 35.31
CA ILE A 527 -28.94 -10.52 34.15
C ILE A 527 -28.15 -10.77 32.85
N ALA A 528 -26.90 -10.31 32.77
CA ALA A 528 -26.02 -10.56 31.63
C ALA A 528 -25.77 -12.08 31.42
N ARG A 529 -25.56 -12.85 32.49
CA ARG A 529 -25.32 -14.30 32.41
C ARG A 529 -26.53 -15.07 31.90
N HIS A 530 -27.74 -14.67 32.30
CA HIS A 530 -28.98 -15.38 32.00
C HIS A 530 -29.66 -14.93 30.71
N GLN A 531 -29.59 -13.64 30.36
CA GLN A 531 -30.28 -13.05 29.19
C GLN A 531 -29.33 -12.68 28.05
N GLY A 532 -28.01 -12.65 28.28
CA GLY A 532 -27.02 -12.24 27.26
C GLY A 532 -27.06 -10.74 26.91
N MET A 533 -27.77 -9.94 27.70
CA MET A 533 -27.89 -8.50 27.51
C MET A 533 -26.58 -7.77 27.75
N ARG A 534 -26.41 -6.61 27.11
CA ARG A 534 -25.27 -5.72 27.34
C ARG A 534 -25.45 -4.93 28.64
N MET A 535 -24.34 -4.54 29.25
CA MET A 535 -24.36 -3.77 30.50
C MET A 535 -25.18 -2.48 30.37
N GLU A 536 -25.07 -1.78 29.24
CA GLU A 536 -25.81 -0.55 28.96
C GLU A 536 -27.31 -0.78 28.79
N GLU A 537 -27.72 -1.95 28.29
CA GLU A 537 -29.12 -2.34 28.14
C GLU A 537 -29.73 -2.69 29.52
N ILE A 538 -28.98 -3.42 30.35
CA ILE A 538 -29.41 -3.81 31.70
C ILE A 538 -29.59 -2.59 32.61
N LEU A 539 -28.65 -1.65 32.57
CA LEU A 539 -28.69 -0.41 33.37
C LEU A 539 -29.75 0.60 32.89
N GLN A 540 -30.47 0.30 31.81
CA GLN A 540 -31.56 1.13 31.26
C GLN A 540 -32.94 0.50 31.44
N LEU A 541 -33.04 -0.71 32.01
CA LEU A 541 -34.32 -1.40 32.23
C LEU A 541 -35.23 -0.61 33.16
N GLY A 542 -36.40 -0.21 32.65
CA GLY A 542 -37.50 0.36 33.43
C GLY A 542 -38.46 -0.73 33.95
N PRO A 543 -39.28 -0.44 34.98
CA PRO A 543 -40.32 -1.37 35.45
C PRO A 543 -41.27 -1.84 34.33
N GLU A 544 -41.50 -1.01 33.33
CA GLU A 544 -42.32 -1.28 32.15
C GLU A 544 -41.72 -2.29 31.15
N ASP A 545 -40.41 -2.57 31.22
CA ASP A 545 -39.75 -3.57 30.38
C ASP A 545 -39.96 -5.00 30.90
N PHE A 546 -40.46 -5.16 32.14
CA PHE A 546 -40.75 -6.45 32.76
C PHE A 546 -42.21 -6.88 32.50
N GLY A 547 -42.37 -7.95 31.71
CA GLY A 547 -43.66 -8.53 31.35
C GLY A 547 -43.91 -9.88 32.00
N THR A 548 -45.15 -10.09 32.47
CA THR A 548 -45.57 -11.34 33.13
C THR A 548 -45.78 -12.48 32.13
N ASP A 549 -45.04 -13.61 32.24
CA ASP A 549 -45.40 -14.86 31.54
C ASP A 549 -46.17 -15.79 32.49
N LYS A 550 -47.35 -16.26 32.06
CA LYS A 550 -48.25 -17.14 32.85
C LYS A 550 -48.58 -16.64 34.27
N GLY A 551 -48.50 -15.33 34.51
CA GLY A 551 -48.72 -14.72 35.83
C GLY A 551 -47.53 -14.79 36.78
N ILE A 552 -46.34 -15.18 36.28
CA ILE A 552 -45.06 -15.01 36.96
C ILE A 552 -44.42 -13.72 36.42
N PRO A 553 -44.04 -12.76 37.28
CA PRO A 553 -43.33 -11.53 36.89
C PRO A 553 -42.01 -11.77 36.16
#